data_AF-A0A353GJ05-F1
#
_entry.id   AF-A0A353GJ05-F1
#
_cell.length_a   1.000
_cell.length_b   1.000
_cell.length_c   1.000
_cell.angle_alpha   90.00
_cell.angle_beta   90.00
_cell.angle_gamma   90.00
#
_symmetry.space_group_name_H-M   'P 1'
#
loop_
_entity.id
_entity.type
_entity.pdbx_description
1 polymer ?
#
loop_
_entity_poly.entity_id
_entity_poly.type
_entity_poly.pdbx_seq_one_letter_code
_entity_poly.pdbx_strand_id
1 'polypeptide(L)'
;GHVARGVCSADANGFLANIVERTKIMKEGNGARFTDENGAEKILTGEEVVSMNLWGFTPAIFDDLRVGFEAFLKEHGTEEKAEFFLPFVVNELIEKGDARVKVLPTPDSWFGVTYREDKPFVDKSIHALIDGGVYPAKLWPNG
;
A
#
# COMPACT_ATOMS: atom_id res chain seq x y z
N GLY A 1 3.15 15.88 -4.64
CA GLY A 1 2.99 15.16 -5.92
C GLY A 1 1.90 14.12 -5.79
N HIS A 2 2.03 12.99 -6.46
CA HIS A 2 1.06 11.90 -6.47
C HIS A 2 1.64 10.61 -5.88
N VAL A 3 0.77 9.74 -5.36
CA VAL A 3 1.17 8.45 -4.78
C VAL A 3 0.42 7.29 -5.46
N ALA A 4 0.94 6.08 -5.31
CA ALA A 4 0.24 4.85 -5.62
C ALA A 4 -0.16 4.14 -4.34
N ARG A 5 -1.41 3.68 -4.24
CA ARG A 5 -1.91 2.88 -3.10
C ARG A 5 -2.88 1.82 -3.58
N GLY A 6 -2.80 0.64 -2.99
CA GLY A 6 -3.82 -0.38 -3.09
C GLY A 6 -5.03 0.00 -2.25
N VAL A 7 -6.13 0.42 -2.89
CA VAL A 7 -7.40 0.70 -2.22
C VAL A 7 -8.10 -0.62 -1.97
N CYS A 8 -8.39 -0.89 -0.70
CA CYS A 8 -8.93 -2.17 -0.23
C CYS A 8 -10.43 -2.06 0.04
N SER A 9 -11.17 -3.14 -0.23
CA SER A 9 -12.49 -3.38 0.35
C SER A 9 -12.43 -4.61 1.24
N ALA A 10 -13.09 -4.55 2.40
CA ALA A 10 -13.19 -5.67 3.32
C ALA A 10 -14.65 -6.15 3.42
N ASP A 11 -14.84 -7.45 3.62
CA ASP A 11 -16.14 -8.03 3.90
C ASP A 11 -16.57 -7.75 5.36
N ALA A 12 -17.80 -8.16 5.70
CA ALA A 12 -18.34 -7.99 7.06
C ALA A 12 -17.54 -8.74 8.15
N ASN A 13 -16.72 -9.71 7.75
CA ASN A 13 -15.87 -10.48 8.64
C ASN A 13 -14.46 -9.87 8.74
N GLY A 14 -14.19 -8.74 8.08
CA GLY A 14 -12.90 -8.06 8.06
C GLY A 14 -11.83 -8.78 7.24
N PHE A 15 -12.22 -9.61 6.27
CA PHE A 15 -11.33 -10.17 5.28
C PHE A 15 -11.31 -9.30 4.03
N LEU A 16 -10.14 -9.19 3.39
CA LEU A 16 -9.96 -8.47 2.13
C LEU A 16 -10.82 -9.14 1.06
N ALA A 17 -11.76 -8.39 0.51
CA ALA A 17 -12.64 -8.84 -0.57
C ALA A 17 -12.06 -8.45 -1.94
N ASN A 18 -11.41 -7.29 -2.03
CA ASN A 18 -10.74 -6.81 -3.23
C ASN A 18 -9.64 -5.80 -2.85
N ILE A 19 -8.57 -5.76 -3.63
CA ILE A 19 -7.57 -4.69 -3.60
C ILE A 19 -7.28 -4.21 -5.02
N VAL A 20 -7.41 -2.90 -5.24
CA VAL A 20 -7.11 -2.29 -6.54
C VAL A 20 -6.01 -1.25 -6.39
N GLU A 21 -4.89 -1.47 -7.08
CA GLU A 21 -3.79 -0.50 -7.11
C GLU A 21 -4.23 0.74 -7.88
N ARG A 22 -4.33 1.88 -7.17
CA ARG A 22 -4.65 3.17 -7.77
C ARG A 22 -3.38 3.99 -7.86
N THR A 23 -3.00 4.30 -9.09
CA THR A 23 -1.87 5.17 -9.37
C THR A 23 -2.33 6.63 -9.42
N LYS A 24 -1.38 7.55 -9.24
CA LYS A 24 -1.59 9.00 -9.36
C LYS A 24 -2.65 9.59 -8.40
N ILE A 25 -2.77 9.03 -7.20
CA ILE A 25 -3.61 9.61 -6.15
C ILE A 25 -3.03 10.95 -5.74
N MET A 26 -3.85 12.01 -5.76
CA MET A 26 -3.49 13.36 -5.38
C MET A 26 -4.36 13.83 -4.22
N LYS A 27 -3.74 14.50 -3.24
CA LYS A 27 -4.48 15.10 -2.12
C LYS A 27 -5.36 16.25 -2.61
N GLU A 28 -6.59 16.30 -2.13
CA GLU A 28 -7.56 17.36 -2.44
C GLU A 28 -8.37 17.71 -1.18
N GLY A 29 -8.13 18.90 -0.63
CA GLY A 29 -8.74 19.33 0.64
C GLY A 29 -8.44 18.34 1.78
N ASN A 30 -9.51 17.82 2.39
CA ASN A 30 -9.43 16.80 3.44
C ASN A 30 -9.35 15.36 2.90
N GLY A 31 -9.57 15.15 1.61
CA GLY A 31 -9.56 13.85 0.96
C GLY A 31 -8.46 13.72 -0.08
N ALA A 32 -8.70 12.86 -1.05
CA ALA A 32 -7.84 12.68 -2.20
C ALA A 32 -8.68 12.39 -3.46
N ARG A 33 -8.04 12.38 -4.62
CA ARG A 33 -8.66 11.99 -5.88
C ARG A 33 -7.69 11.21 -6.75
N PHE A 34 -8.21 10.36 -7.61
CA PHE A 34 -7.45 9.69 -8.66
C PHE A 34 -8.28 9.60 -9.95
N THR A 35 -7.61 9.35 -11.06
CA THR A 35 -8.25 9.08 -12.35
C THR A 35 -8.17 7.59 -12.62
N ASP A 36 -9.31 6.94 -12.88
CA ASP A 36 -9.35 5.51 -13.20
C ASP A 36 -8.90 5.22 -14.65
N GLU A 37 -8.80 3.94 -15.01
CA GLU A 37 -8.43 3.51 -16.36
C GLU A 37 -9.36 4.02 -17.48
N ASN A 38 -10.59 4.46 -17.14
CA ASN A 38 -11.55 5.02 -18.10
C ASN A 38 -11.47 6.55 -18.21
N GLY A 39 -10.53 7.19 -17.50
CA GLY A 39 -10.39 8.63 -17.48
C GLY A 39 -11.38 9.34 -16.56
N ALA A 40 -12.16 8.61 -15.75
CA ALA A 40 -13.09 9.21 -14.81
C ALA A 40 -12.38 9.58 -13.51
N GLU A 41 -12.67 10.79 -12.99
CA GLU A 41 -12.18 11.20 -11.68
C GLU A 41 -13.01 10.55 -10.57
N LYS A 42 -12.31 10.01 -9.58
CA LYS A 42 -12.88 9.39 -8.37
C LYS A 42 -12.35 10.11 -7.15
N ILE A 43 -13.25 10.39 -6.21
CA ILE A 43 -12.94 11.05 -4.94
C ILE A 43 -12.77 9.98 -3.85
N LEU A 44 -11.76 10.20 -3.02
CA LEU A 44 -11.45 9.48 -1.80
C LEU A 44 -11.69 10.43 -0.62
N THR A 45 -12.45 9.99 0.36
CA THR A 45 -12.82 10.73 1.57
C THR A 45 -11.65 10.91 2.53
N GLY A 46 -10.64 10.03 2.45
CA GLY A 46 -9.55 9.92 3.43
C GLY A 46 -9.80 8.86 4.49
N GLU A 47 -10.97 8.23 4.51
CA GLU A 47 -11.33 7.13 5.41
C GLU A 47 -11.18 5.76 4.75
N GLU A 48 -10.82 5.71 3.46
CA GLU A 48 -10.65 4.46 2.74
C GLU A 48 -9.52 3.62 3.34
N VAL A 49 -9.77 2.31 3.45
CA VAL A 49 -8.73 1.36 3.80
C VAL A 49 -7.77 1.25 2.62
N VAL A 50 -6.50 1.53 2.88
CA VAL A 50 -5.44 1.41 1.90
C VAL A 50 -4.35 0.46 2.39
N SER A 51 -3.80 -0.34 1.49
CA SER A 51 -2.57 -1.08 1.75
C SER A 51 -1.38 -0.13 1.68
N MET A 52 -0.61 -0.11 2.77
CA MET A 52 0.68 0.59 2.86
C MET A 52 1.85 -0.34 2.55
N ASN A 53 1.56 -1.46 1.86
CA ASN A 53 2.50 -2.52 1.53
C ASN A 53 3.14 -3.22 2.76
N LEU A 54 2.36 -3.35 3.84
CA LEU A 54 2.72 -4.15 5.01
C LEU A 54 1.85 -5.40 5.05
N TRP A 55 2.46 -6.56 4.82
CA TRP A 55 1.76 -7.83 4.70
C TRP A 55 2.37 -8.89 5.61
N GLY A 56 1.52 -9.74 6.15
CA GLY A 56 1.92 -10.97 6.83
C GLY A 56 1.52 -12.18 6.00
N PHE A 57 2.50 -12.99 5.60
CA PHE A 57 2.28 -14.21 4.82
C PHE A 57 2.89 -15.43 5.49
N THR A 58 2.38 -16.60 5.12
CA THR A 58 3.09 -17.87 5.34
C THR A 58 4.03 -18.15 4.15
N PRO A 59 5.03 -19.04 4.29
CA PRO A 59 5.94 -19.37 3.18
C PRO A 59 5.25 -19.89 1.91
N ALA A 60 4.01 -20.37 1.98
CA ALA A 60 3.25 -20.84 0.81
C ALA A 60 3.12 -19.77 -0.28
N ILE A 61 3.12 -18.48 0.08
CA ILE A 61 2.99 -17.37 -0.88
C ILE A 61 4.09 -17.37 -1.96
N PHE A 62 5.27 -17.93 -1.66
CA PHE A 62 6.39 -17.93 -2.61
C PHE A 62 6.12 -18.83 -3.82
N ASP A 63 5.34 -19.89 -3.67
CA ASP A 63 4.95 -20.74 -4.79
C ASP A 63 3.99 -20.00 -5.72
N ASP A 64 3.00 -19.30 -5.16
CA ASP A 64 2.05 -18.49 -5.92
C ASP A 64 2.76 -17.33 -6.64
N LEU A 65 3.65 -16.63 -5.93
CA LEU A 65 4.46 -15.55 -6.50
C LEU A 65 5.34 -16.06 -7.66
N ARG A 66 5.94 -17.24 -7.53
CA ARG A 66 6.76 -17.83 -8.59
C ARG A 66 5.94 -18.12 -9.84
N VAL A 67 4.76 -18.74 -9.69
CA VAL A 67 3.87 -19.04 -10.81
C VAL A 67 3.41 -17.74 -11.49
N GLY A 68 2.97 -16.75 -10.72
CA GLY A 68 2.55 -15.45 -11.24
C GLY A 68 3.68 -14.72 -11.95
N PHE A 69 4.89 -14.76 -11.39
CA PHE A 69 6.05 -14.08 -11.98
C PHE A 69 6.52 -14.73 -13.28
N GLU A 70 6.50 -16.07 -13.37
CA GLU A 70 6.79 -16.79 -14.62
C GLU A 70 5.78 -16.45 -15.73
N ALA A 71 4.49 -16.29 -15.40
CA ALA A 71 3.48 -15.86 -16.35
C ALA A 71 3.70 -14.40 -16.80
N PHE A 72 3.94 -13.51 -15.84
CA PHE A 72 4.24 -12.10 -16.09
C PHE A 72 5.44 -11.91 -17.03
N LEU A 73 6.54 -12.64 -16.82
CA LEU A 73 7.72 -12.53 -17.69
C LEU A 73 7.46 -13.02 -19.12
N LYS A 74 6.58 -14.00 -19.31
CA LYS A 74 6.21 -14.47 -20.66
C LYS A 74 5.38 -13.43 -21.41
N GLU A 75 4.54 -12.70 -20.70
CA GLU A 75 3.63 -11.71 -21.29
C GLU A 75 4.28 -10.34 -21.46
N HIS A 76 4.98 -9.86 -20.44
CA HIS A 76 5.48 -8.48 -20.34
C HIS A 76 7.00 -8.38 -20.19
N GLY A 77 7.76 -9.47 -20.28
CA GLY A 77 9.20 -9.49 -19.97
C GLY A 77 10.08 -8.63 -20.89
N THR A 78 9.56 -8.16 -22.02
CA THR A 78 10.26 -7.25 -22.94
C THR A 78 9.88 -5.78 -22.73
N GLU A 79 8.91 -5.49 -21.87
CA GLU A 79 8.44 -4.13 -21.59
C GLU A 79 9.29 -3.50 -20.47
N GLU A 80 10.02 -2.43 -20.79
CA GLU A 80 10.94 -1.78 -19.85
C GLU A 80 10.28 -1.20 -18.60
N LYS A 81 8.96 -0.97 -18.64
CA LYS A 81 8.18 -0.34 -17.57
C LYS A 81 7.17 -1.26 -16.92
N ALA A 82 7.17 -2.55 -17.26
CA ALA A 82 6.24 -3.49 -16.65
C ALA A 82 6.64 -3.76 -15.19
N GLU A 83 5.64 -3.81 -14.30
CA GLU A 83 5.83 -4.01 -12.87
C GLU A 83 4.99 -5.21 -12.40
N PHE A 84 5.60 -6.10 -11.62
CA PHE A 84 4.91 -7.23 -11.01
C PHE A 84 4.52 -6.89 -9.58
N PHE A 85 3.25 -6.50 -9.39
CA PHE A 85 2.74 -6.03 -8.11
C PHE A 85 2.28 -7.17 -7.19
N LEU A 86 2.73 -7.15 -5.94
CA LEU A 86 2.24 -8.06 -4.90
C LEU A 86 0.71 -7.99 -4.71
N PRO A 87 0.06 -6.81 -4.67
CA PRO A 87 -1.40 -6.71 -4.60
C PRO A 87 -2.15 -7.50 -5.68
N PHE A 88 -1.61 -7.57 -6.90
CA PHE A 88 -2.24 -8.29 -8.01
C PHE A 88 -2.31 -9.80 -7.71
N VAL A 89 -1.18 -10.39 -7.30
CA VAL A 89 -1.11 -11.82 -6.96
C VAL A 89 -2.04 -12.15 -5.80
N VAL A 90 -2.04 -11.32 -4.76
CA VAL A 90 -2.92 -11.52 -3.61
C VAL A 90 -4.39 -11.43 -4.02
N ASN A 91 -4.76 -10.45 -4.86
CA ASN A 91 -6.12 -10.31 -5.35
C ASN A 91 -6.56 -11.54 -6.16
N GLU A 92 -5.71 -12.04 -7.06
CA GLU A 92 -5.98 -13.24 -7.85
C GLU A 92 -6.22 -14.48 -6.97
N LEU A 93 -5.42 -14.67 -5.92
CA LEU A 93 -5.60 -15.77 -4.97
C LEU A 93 -6.90 -15.66 -4.16
N ILE A 94 -7.32 -14.44 -3.82
CA ILE A 94 -8.60 -14.18 -3.14
C ILE A 94 -9.76 -14.48 -4.09
N GLU A 95 -9.70 -14.02 -5.34
CA GLU A 95 -10.74 -14.22 -6.35
C GLU A 95 -10.95 -15.69 -6.71
N LYS A 96 -9.86 -16.48 -6.74
CA LYS A 96 -9.92 -17.94 -6.94
C LYS A 96 -10.40 -18.71 -5.70
N GLY A 97 -10.40 -18.08 -4.53
CA GLY A 97 -10.72 -18.71 -3.25
C GLY A 97 -9.57 -19.52 -2.63
N ASP A 98 -8.36 -19.40 -3.18
CA ASP A 98 -7.17 -20.13 -2.74
C ASP A 98 -6.52 -19.48 -1.50
N ALA A 99 -6.81 -18.20 -1.24
CA ALA A 99 -6.35 -17.48 -0.06
C ALA A 99 -7.43 -16.62 0.59
N ARG A 100 -7.24 -16.31 1.87
CA ARG A 100 -8.00 -15.27 2.58
C ARG A 100 -7.03 -14.38 3.35
N VAL A 101 -7.19 -13.07 3.22
CA VAL A 101 -6.36 -12.08 3.92
C VAL A 101 -7.20 -11.36 4.94
N LYS A 102 -6.76 -11.34 6.20
CA LYS A 102 -7.39 -10.53 7.25
C LYS A 102 -6.89 -9.09 7.16
N VAL A 103 -7.80 -8.12 7.09
CA VAL A 103 -7.46 -6.70 7.20
C VAL A 103 -7.32 -6.33 8.67
N LEU A 104 -6.16 -5.78 9.03
CA LEU A 104 -5.84 -5.35 10.40
C LEU A 104 -5.71 -3.82 10.42
N PRO A 105 -6.78 -3.08 10.76
CA PRO A 105 -6.70 -1.64 10.88
C PRO A 105 -5.82 -1.25 12.09
N THR A 106 -5.02 -0.20 11.92
CA THR A 106 -4.25 0.42 13.01
C THR A 106 -4.73 1.87 13.22
N PRO A 107 -4.80 2.37 14.46
CA PRO A 107 -5.02 3.79 14.72
C PRO A 107 -3.79 4.65 14.42
N ASP A 108 -2.64 4.05 14.11
CA ASP A 108 -1.40 4.77 13.84
C ASP A 108 -1.44 5.53 12.51
N SER A 109 -0.77 6.67 12.50
CA SER A 109 -0.58 7.49 11.30
C SER A 109 0.64 7.04 10.52
N TRP A 110 0.45 6.71 9.24
CA TRP A 110 1.58 6.53 8.32
C TRP A 110 2.07 7.88 7.79
N PHE A 111 3.39 8.08 7.83
CA PHE A 111 4.05 9.20 7.18
C PHE A 111 5.40 8.75 6.62
N GLY A 112 5.83 9.37 5.52
CA GLY A 112 7.07 9.05 4.85
C GLY A 112 7.45 10.13 3.85
N VAL A 113 8.68 10.06 3.36
CA VAL A 113 9.19 11.01 2.36
C VAL A 113 8.92 10.42 0.98
N THR A 114 7.90 10.92 0.29
CA THR A 114 7.65 10.57 -1.12
C THR A 114 8.35 11.57 -2.04
N TYR A 115 8.29 12.85 -1.66
CA TYR A 115 8.97 13.95 -2.32
C TYR A 115 9.91 14.66 -1.35
N ARG A 116 10.90 15.37 -1.89
CA ARG A 116 11.90 16.08 -1.07
C ARG A 116 11.23 17.08 -0.11
N GLU A 117 10.12 17.66 -0.55
CA GLU A 117 9.32 18.63 0.20
C GLU A 117 8.60 18.02 1.41
N ASP A 118 8.47 16.69 1.49
CA ASP A 118 7.85 16.01 2.63
C ASP A 118 8.80 15.93 3.84
N LYS A 119 10.11 16.13 3.63
CA LYS A 119 11.14 15.97 4.67
C LYS A 119 10.86 16.81 5.92
N PRO A 120 10.54 18.12 5.85
CA PRO A 120 10.29 18.91 7.05
C PRO A 120 9.10 18.40 7.87
N PHE A 121 8.06 17.87 7.21
CA PHE A 121 6.91 17.27 7.88
C PHE A 121 7.28 15.96 8.59
N VAL A 122 8.05 15.09 7.92
CA VAL A 122 8.53 13.83 8.50
C VAL A 122 9.45 14.10 9.70
N ASP A 123 10.41 15.01 9.56
CA ASP A 123 11.31 15.41 10.66
C ASP A 123 10.49 15.90 11.86
N LYS A 124 9.51 16.78 11.66
CA LYS A 124 8.66 17.29 12.72
C LYS A 124 7.84 16.18 13.39
N SER A 125 7.32 15.24 12.61
CA SER A 125 6.51 14.12 13.13
C SER A 125 7.36 13.19 14.00
N ILE A 126 8.60 12.91 13.60
CA ILE A 126 9.54 12.11 14.40
C ILE A 126 9.90 12.82 15.70
N HIS A 127 10.25 14.11 15.66
CA HIS A 127 10.57 14.88 16.87
C HIS A 127 9.39 14.92 17.84
N ALA A 128 8.16 15.11 17.35
CA ALA A 128 6.97 15.08 18.21
C ALA A 128 6.80 13.74 18.94
N LEU A 129 7.11 12.62 18.29
CA LEU A 129 7.06 11.29 18.92
C LEU A 129 8.16 11.11 19.97
N ILE A 130 9.36 11.66 19.75
CA ILE A 130 10.47 11.64 20.72
C ILE A 130 10.14 12.54 21.92
N ASP A 131 9.71 13.78 21.67
CA ASP A 131 9.35 14.75 22.71
C ASP A 131 8.15 14.26 23.55
N GLY A 132 7.24 13.50 22.92
CA GLY A 132 6.14 12.80 23.59
C GLY A 132 6.54 11.53 24.34
N GLY A 133 7.81 11.12 24.30
CA GLY A 133 8.32 9.95 25.01
C GLY A 133 7.96 8.60 24.40
N VAL A 134 7.40 8.56 23.19
CA VAL A 134 7.04 7.31 22.49
C VAL A 134 8.30 6.56 22.06
N TYR A 135 9.35 7.28 21.68
CA TYR A 135 10.65 6.73 21.30
C TYR A 135 11.81 7.47 21.98
N PRO A 136 12.94 6.81 22.25
CA PRO A 136 14.15 7.50 22.69
C PRO A 136 14.75 8.32 21.53
N ALA A 137 15.47 9.39 21.87
CA ALA A 137 16.18 10.22 20.88
C ALA A 137 17.28 9.44 20.11
N LYS A 138 17.80 8.36 20.70
CA LYS A 138 18.73 7.43 20.05
C LYS A 138 18.17 6.02 20.16
N LEU A 139 17.73 5.47 19.03
CA LEU A 139 17.23 4.10 18.94
C LEU A 139 18.37 3.07 19.06
N TRP A 140 19.57 3.42 18.56
CA TRP A 140 20.73 2.54 18.59
C TRP A 140 21.90 3.22 19.33
N PRO A 141 22.58 2.51 20.26
CA PRO A 141 23.61 3.11 21.10
C PRO A 141 24.90 3.49 20.37
N ASN A 142 25.19 2.88 19.21
CA ASN A 142 26.43 3.09 18.48
C ASN A 142 26.12 3.50 17.03
N GLY A 143 26.28 4.78 16.73
CA GLY A 143 26.25 5.34 15.39
C GLY A 143 27.44 6.27 15.19
#